data_AF-A0A4R4DWL0-F1
#
_entry.id   AF-A0A4R4DWL0-F1
#
_cell.length_a   1.000
_cell.length_b   1.000
_cell.length_c   1.000
_cell.angle_alpha   90.00
_cell.angle_beta   90.00
_cell.angle_gamma   90.00
#
_symmetry.space_group_name_H-M   'P 1'
#
loop_
_entity.id
_entity.type
_entity.pdbx_description
1 polymer ?
#
loop_
_entity_poly.entity_id
_entity_poly.type
_entity_poly.pdbx_seq_one_letter_code
_entity_poly.pdbx_strand_id
1 'polypeptide(L)'
;MKRIFLRAIPFILFCGCISNDKTERQKIRNEFDSVNTIYNFEGLNLIARFAECGEFGGHREKIAIAAEGQSLQCTYSVFPFNCDSLDYYRINGERVSPISVRTRTVGNRDLGAIKEYLGFLNRAWTDRQNGLPGGEVYSAVGKDSSLVLVAYGHDERNRQAYKKLVAALFP
;
A
#
# COMPACT_ATOMS: atom_id res chain seq x y z
N MET A 1 -17.93 -47.42 -53.70
CA MET A 1 -17.44 -47.96 -52.41
C MET A 1 -16.92 -46.80 -51.57
N LYS A 2 -17.42 -46.69 -50.33
CA LYS A 2 -17.17 -45.61 -49.36
C LYS A 2 -15.81 -45.79 -48.69
N ARG A 3 -15.02 -44.71 -48.53
CA ARG A 3 -13.99 -44.53 -47.48
C ARG A 3 -13.87 -43.02 -47.19
N ILE A 4 -14.78 -42.47 -46.39
CA ILE A 4 -14.63 -42.16 -44.95
C ILE A 4 -13.46 -41.19 -44.68
N PHE A 5 -13.84 -39.93 -44.49
CA PHE A 5 -13.10 -38.85 -43.86
C PHE A 5 -12.56 -39.29 -42.49
N LEU A 6 -11.26 -39.13 -42.24
CA LEU A 6 -10.74 -38.97 -40.88
C LEU A 6 -10.08 -37.59 -40.79
N ARG A 7 -10.79 -36.67 -40.12
CA ARG A 7 -10.27 -35.36 -39.72
C ARG A 7 -9.21 -35.57 -38.64
N ALA A 8 -7.98 -35.16 -38.90
CA ALA A 8 -6.98 -35.01 -37.85
C ALA A 8 -7.36 -33.80 -36.98
N ILE A 9 -7.83 -34.08 -35.77
CA ILE A 9 -8.12 -33.08 -34.74
C ILE A 9 -6.77 -32.61 -34.18
N PRO A 10 -6.48 -31.29 -34.19
CA PRO A 10 -5.28 -30.78 -33.56
C PRO A 10 -5.43 -30.95 -32.05
N PHE A 11 -4.54 -31.77 -31.48
CA PHE A 11 -4.41 -31.99 -30.05
C PHE A 11 -3.83 -30.71 -29.43
N ILE A 12 -4.71 -29.76 -29.10
CA ILE A 12 -4.39 -28.59 -28.28
C ILE A 12 -4.13 -29.13 -26.87
N LEU A 13 -2.86 -29.44 -26.59
CA LEU A 13 -2.34 -29.60 -25.24
C LEU A 13 -2.40 -28.23 -24.56
N PHE A 14 -3.55 -27.93 -23.95
CA PHE A 14 -3.65 -26.97 -22.86
C PHE A 14 -2.78 -27.49 -21.72
N CYS A 15 -1.49 -27.15 -21.74
CA CYS A 15 -0.64 -27.16 -20.57
C CYS A 15 -1.13 -26.02 -19.68
N GLY A 16 -2.17 -26.29 -18.88
CA GLY A 16 -2.58 -25.40 -17.81
C GLY A 16 -1.46 -25.34 -16.79
N CYS A 17 -0.61 -24.31 -16.88
CA CYS A 17 0.22 -23.91 -15.76
C CYS A 17 -0.74 -23.59 -14.61
N ILE A 18 -0.76 -24.47 -13.61
CA ILE A 18 -1.31 -24.17 -12.29
C ILE A 18 -0.44 -23.03 -11.75
N SER A 19 -0.93 -21.80 -11.90
CA SER A 19 -0.32 -20.60 -11.33
C SER A 19 -0.23 -20.80 -9.82
N ASN A 20 1.00 -20.95 -9.33
CA ASN A 20 1.30 -21.10 -7.93
C ASN A 20 1.02 -19.75 -7.23
N ASP A 21 -0.20 -19.59 -6.69
CA ASP A 21 -0.71 -18.42 -5.92
C ASP A 21 0.19 -18.05 -4.70
N LYS A 22 1.12 -18.94 -4.34
CA LYS A 22 2.10 -18.71 -3.28
C LYS A 22 3.07 -17.59 -3.63
N THR A 23 3.41 -17.40 -4.90
CA THR A 23 4.41 -16.41 -5.34
C THR A 23 3.90 -14.98 -5.19
N GLU A 24 2.61 -14.73 -5.44
CA GLU A 24 2.01 -13.39 -5.36
C GLU A 24 1.84 -12.93 -3.91
N ARG A 25 1.35 -13.81 -3.03
CA ARG A 25 1.30 -13.56 -1.58
C ARG A 25 2.69 -13.29 -0.99
N GLN A 26 3.71 -14.01 -1.47
CA GLN A 26 5.09 -13.84 -1.04
C GLN A 26 5.72 -12.55 -1.59
N LYS A 27 5.35 -12.11 -2.79
CA LYS A 27 5.77 -10.83 -3.37
C LYS A 27 5.18 -9.64 -2.62
N ILE A 28 3.87 -9.68 -2.31
CA ILE A 28 3.18 -8.68 -1.49
C ILE A 28 3.83 -8.63 -0.11
N ARG A 29 4.10 -9.80 0.51
CA ARG A 29 4.77 -9.89 1.81
C ARG A 29 6.19 -9.30 1.77
N ASN A 30 6.98 -9.55 0.73
CA ASN A 30 8.34 -9.01 0.60
C ASN A 30 8.35 -7.49 0.32
N GLU A 31 7.37 -6.97 -0.43
CA GLU A 31 7.17 -5.52 -0.60
C GLU A 31 6.71 -4.87 0.72
N PHE A 32 5.99 -5.63 1.57
CA PHE A 32 5.56 -5.21 2.91
C PHE A 32 6.66 -5.32 3.97
N ASP A 33 7.53 -6.32 3.88
CA ASP A 33 8.66 -6.52 4.80
C ASP A 33 9.72 -5.44 4.58
N SER A 34 9.89 -4.92 3.36
CA SER A 34 10.69 -3.71 3.10
C SER A 34 10.00 -2.41 3.57
N VAL A 35 8.68 -2.42 3.75
CA VAL A 35 7.90 -1.32 4.35
C VAL A 35 7.97 -1.33 5.88
N ASN A 36 8.03 -2.51 6.52
CA ASN A 36 8.11 -2.71 7.97
C ASN A 36 9.53 -2.57 8.54
N THR A 37 10.57 -2.91 7.78
CA THR A 37 11.97 -2.90 8.27
C THR A 37 12.58 -1.52 8.48
N ILE A 38 11.93 -0.44 8.01
CA ILE A 38 12.54 0.90 8.07
C ILE A 38 12.18 1.65 9.37
N TYR A 39 11.16 1.22 10.14
CA TYR A 39 10.82 1.92 11.39
C TYR A 39 10.29 0.97 12.47
N ASN A 40 11.01 0.84 13.59
CA ASN A 40 10.40 0.49 14.88
C ASN A 40 9.37 1.57 15.21
N PHE A 41 8.08 1.29 14.99
CA PHE A 41 7.01 2.24 15.28
C PHE A 41 6.13 1.73 16.41
N GLU A 42 5.62 2.65 17.20
CA GLU A 42 4.67 2.36 18.27
C GLU A 42 3.27 2.77 17.81
N GLY A 43 2.28 1.87 17.92
CA GLY A 43 0.89 2.17 17.58
C GLY A 43 0.48 1.81 16.14
N LEU A 44 -0.02 2.79 15.38
CA LEU A 44 -0.68 2.62 14.09
C LEU A 44 0.00 3.48 13.01
N ASN A 45 0.35 2.87 11.89
CA ASN A 45 0.81 3.58 10.69
C ASN A 45 -0.25 3.58 9.61
N LEU A 46 -0.53 4.75 9.05
CA LEU A 46 -1.33 4.93 7.84
C LEU A 46 -0.41 5.39 6.72
N ILE A 47 -0.32 4.63 5.64
CA ILE A 47 0.65 4.85 4.57
C ILE A 47 -0.10 5.09 3.28
N ALA A 48 0.31 6.10 2.51
CA ALA A 48 -0.07 6.26 1.12
C ALA A 48 1.19 6.26 0.26
N ARG A 49 1.16 5.52 -0.84
CA ARG A 49 2.18 5.51 -1.89
C ARG A 49 1.47 5.87 -3.18
N PHE A 50 1.88 6.97 -3.78
CA PHE A 50 1.36 7.41 -5.06
C PHE A 50 2.31 6.87 -6.16
N ALA A 51 1.77 6.10 -7.11
CA ALA A 51 2.51 5.69 -8.32
C ALA A 51 2.60 6.88 -9.30
N GLU A 52 3.61 7.07 -10.17
CA GLU A 52 4.59 6.17 -10.79
C GLU A 52 6.00 6.76 -10.80
N CYS A 53 6.95 5.91 -11.17
CA CYS A 53 8.34 6.17 -11.44
C CYS A 53 8.48 6.70 -12.87
N GLY A 54 8.28 7.99 -13.04
CA GLY A 54 8.41 8.70 -14.32
C GLY A 54 8.63 10.18 -14.07
N GLU A 55 8.60 11.01 -15.11
CA GLU A 55 8.92 12.46 -15.08
C GLU A 55 8.17 13.30 -14.01
N PHE A 56 7.12 12.75 -13.38
CA PHE A 56 6.29 13.45 -12.40
C PHE A 56 6.54 13.07 -10.93
N GLY A 57 7.45 12.14 -10.64
CA GLY A 57 7.94 11.85 -9.28
C GLY A 57 6.86 11.38 -8.31
N GLY A 58 6.75 10.07 -8.12
CA GLY A 58 5.97 9.51 -7.01
C GLY A 58 6.45 10.01 -5.64
N HIS A 59 5.58 9.90 -4.64
CA HIS A 59 5.95 10.17 -3.25
C HIS A 59 5.24 9.23 -2.31
N ARG A 60 5.79 9.11 -1.10
CA ARG A 60 5.20 8.33 -0.02
C ARG A 60 4.82 9.27 1.11
N GLU A 61 3.64 9.06 1.64
CA GLU A 61 3.16 9.76 2.82
C GLU A 61 2.92 8.74 3.94
N LYS A 62 3.22 9.15 5.17
CA LYS A 62 3.04 8.34 6.38
C LYS A 62 2.41 9.18 7.47
N ILE A 63 1.35 8.67 8.10
CA ILE A 63 0.84 9.17 9.37
C ILE A 63 1.14 8.10 10.41
N ALA A 64 2.05 8.39 11.34
CA ALA A 64 2.34 7.54 12.49
C ALA A 64 1.54 8.02 13.70
N ILE A 65 0.76 7.14 14.31
CA ILE A 65 -0.05 7.43 15.50
C ILE A 65 0.48 6.58 16.64
N ALA A 66 0.99 7.23 17.69
CA ALA A 66 1.60 6.57 18.84
C ALA A 66 1.05 7.15 20.14
N ALA A 67 1.11 6.36 21.21
CA ALA A 67 0.89 6.88 22.56
C ALA A 67 2.15 7.63 23.02
N GLU A 68 1.98 8.85 23.53
CA GLU A 68 3.02 9.62 24.20
C GLU A 68 2.47 10.08 25.56
N GLY A 69 2.93 9.40 26.62
CA GLY A 69 2.39 9.57 27.96
C GLY A 69 0.91 9.19 28.04
N GLN A 70 0.06 10.16 28.38
CA GLN A 70 -1.40 9.97 28.48
C GLN A 70 -2.16 10.44 27.23
N SER A 71 -1.43 10.84 26.18
CA SER A 71 -2.01 11.40 24.95
C SER A 71 -1.66 10.54 23.74
N LEU A 72 -2.46 10.66 22.69
CA LEU A 72 -2.11 10.12 21.37
C LEU A 72 -1.49 11.24 20.54
N GLN A 73 -0.39 10.94 19.87
CA GLN A 73 0.31 11.85 18.97
C GLN A 73 0.25 11.29 17.57
N CYS A 74 0.05 12.18 16.59
CA CYS A 74 0.17 11.85 15.19
C CYS A 74 1.28 12.65 14.53
N THR A 75 2.14 11.95 13.79
CA THR A 75 3.20 12.53 12.99
C THR A 75 2.94 12.22 11.52
N TYR A 76 2.74 13.25 10.72
CA TYR A 76 2.66 13.16 9.26
C TYR A 76 4.01 13.44 8.64
N SER A 77 4.44 12.59 7.72
CA SER A 77 5.72 12.69 7.03
C SER A 77 5.55 12.44 5.54
N VAL A 78 6.14 13.32 4.73
CA VAL A 78 6.19 13.20 3.27
C VAL A 78 7.61 12.83 2.86
N PHE A 79 7.76 11.74 2.14
CA PHE A 79 9.02 11.22 1.64
C PHE A 79 9.03 11.36 0.12
N PRO A 80 10.07 11.98 -0.46
CA PRO A 80 10.25 11.95 -1.90
C PRO A 80 10.49 10.49 -2.30
N PHE A 81 9.81 10.00 -3.32
CA PHE A 81 9.98 8.63 -3.77
C PHE A 81 10.48 8.65 -5.21
N ASN A 82 11.80 8.70 -5.36
CA ASN A 82 12.39 8.35 -6.64
C ASN A 82 12.46 6.81 -6.71
N CYS A 83 11.67 6.16 -7.57
CA CYS A 83 11.75 4.71 -7.66
C CYS A 83 13.04 4.20 -8.30
N ASP A 84 13.79 5.06 -9.01
CA ASP A 84 15.14 4.74 -9.47
C ASP A 84 16.12 4.68 -8.30
N SER A 85 15.69 5.10 -7.11
CA SER A 85 16.54 5.27 -5.94
C SER A 85 16.26 4.31 -4.79
N LEU A 86 15.24 3.45 -4.83
CA LEU A 86 15.02 2.51 -3.73
C LEU A 86 16.20 1.53 -3.59
N ASP A 87 16.72 1.05 -4.73
CA ASP A 87 17.99 0.32 -4.75
C ASP A 87 19.18 1.27 -4.52
N TYR A 88 19.18 2.52 -4.99
CA TYR A 88 20.24 3.50 -4.68
C TYR A 88 20.42 3.71 -3.16
N TYR A 89 19.34 3.99 -2.44
CA TYR A 89 19.33 4.21 -0.99
C TYR A 89 19.68 2.93 -0.23
N ARG A 90 19.19 1.78 -0.69
CA ARG A 90 19.49 0.48 -0.07
C ARG A 90 20.94 0.03 -0.29
N ILE A 91 21.50 0.26 -1.47
CA ILE A 91 22.88 -0.11 -1.84
C ILE A 91 23.89 0.85 -1.21
N ASN A 92 23.57 2.15 -1.17
CA ASN A 92 24.49 3.18 -0.64
C ASN A 92 24.33 3.41 0.88
N GLY A 93 23.40 2.72 1.54
CA GLY A 93 23.16 2.88 2.98
C GLY A 93 22.59 4.24 3.38
N GLU A 94 22.08 5.00 2.41
CA GLU A 94 21.51 6.32 2.64
C GLU A 94 20.08 6.21 3.17
N ARG A 95 19.80 6.91 4.27
CA ARG A 95 18.45 6.97 4.85
C ARG A 95 17.63 8.03 4.14
N VAL A 96 16.54 7.63 3.49
CA VAL A 96 15.55 8.57 2.95
C VAL A 96 14.97 9.37 4.11
N SER A 97 15.24 10.66 4.10
CA SER A 97 14.70 11.61 5.07
C SER A 97 13.43 12.24 4.52
N PRO A 98 12.42 12.50 5.37
CA PRO A 98 11.21 13.17 4.93
C PRO A 98 11.51 14.63 4.54
N ILE A 99 10.89 15.10 3.46
CA ILE A 99 10.96 16.51 3.03
C ILE A 99 9.99 17.41 3.81
N SER A 100 9.01 16.80 4.49
CA SER A 100 8.06 17.51 5.36
C SER A 100 7.68 16.61 6.53
N VAL A 101 7.68 17.18 7.73
CA VAL A 101 7.23 16.52 8.97
C VAL A 101 6.33 17.48 9.74
N ARG A 102 5.16 17.00 10.15
CA ARG A 102 4.20 17.73 10.99
C ARG A 102 3.74 16.82 12.11
N THR A 103 3.83 17.28 13.36
CA THR A 103 3.41 16.52 14.54
C THR A 103 2.39 17.29 15.35
N ARG A 104 1.41 16.59 15.91
CA ARG A 104 0.43 17.17 16.84
C ARG A 104 -0.25 16.10 17.68
N THR A 105 -0.88 16.54 18.75
CA THR A 105 -1.75 15.71 19.59
C THR A 105 -3.07 15.42 18.88
N VAL A 106 -3.55 14.18 19.03
CA VAL A 106 -4.81 13.66 18.49
C VAL A 106 -5.94 14.00 19.47
N GLY A 107 -6.97 14.70 18.98
CA GLY A 107 -8.21 14.98 19.71
C GLY A 107 -9.35 14.03 19.36
N ASN A 108 -10.50 14.20 20.01
CA ASN A 108 -11.68 13.35 19.79
C ASN A 108 -12.21 13.39 18.35
N ARG A 109 -12.16 14.56 17.69
CA ARG A 109 -12.55 14.70 16.28
C ARG A 109 -11.64 13.90 15.35
N ASP A 110 -10.35 13.89 15.66
CA ASP A 110 -9.31 13.21 14.88
C ASP A 110 -9.51 11.68 14.92
N LEU A 111 -9.89 11.14 16.09
CA LEU A 111 -10.27 9.72 16.23
C LEU A 111 -11.45 9.33 15.34
N GLY A 112 -12.42 10.24 15.18
CA GLY A 112 -13.53 10.04 14.24
C GLY A 112 -13.06 9.89 12.80
N ALA A 113 -12.17 10.77 12.35
CA ALA A 113 -11.60 10.72 11.00
C ALA A 113 -10.74 9.47 10.77
N ILE A 114 -9.93 9.07 11.76
CA ILE A 114 -9.13 7.85 11.71
C ILE A 114 -10.04 6.62 11.58
N LYS A 115 -11.07 6.51 12.43
CA LYS A 115 -12.03 5.40 12.39
C LYS A 115 -12.76 5.34 11.05
N GLU A 116 -13.18 6.49 10.50
CA GLU A 116 -13.82 6.57 9.19
C GLU A 116 -12.90 6.02 8.09
N TYR A 117 -11.63 6.44 8.08
CA TYR A 117 -10.64 6.00 7.11
C TYR A 117 -10.32 4.50 7.23
N LEU A 118 -10.17 3.97 8.45
CA LEU A 118 -9.98 2.53 8.66
C LEU A 118 -11.19 1.72 8.16
N GLY A 119 -12.41 2.21 8.42
CA GLY A 119 -13.63 1.59 7.90
C GLY A 119 -13.70 1.63 6.37
N PHE A 120 -13.22 2.71 5.75
CA PHE A 120 -13.10 2.81 4.30
C PHE A 120 -12.11 1.78 3.74
N LEU A 121 -10.90 1.68 4.29
CA LEU A 121 -9.89 0.71 3.84
C LEU A 121 -10.38 -0.74 3.99
N ASN A 122 -11.10 -1.06 5.06
CA ASN A 122 -11.67 -2.39 5.26
C ASN A 122 -12.68 -2.77 4.17
N ARG A 123 -13.48 -1.81 3.67
CA ARG A 123 -14.39 -2.04 2.54
C ARG A 123 -13.62 -2.16 1.23
N ALA A 124 -12.69 -1.24 0.97
CA ALA A 124 -11.88 -1.22 -0.24
C ALA A 124 -10.98 -2.46 -0.40
N TRP A 125 -10.60 -3.12 0.71
CA TRP A 125 -9.94 -4.43 0.68
C TRP A 125 -10.83 -5.52 0.08
N THR A 126 -12.12 -5.51 0.44
CA THR A 126 -13.09 -6.56 0.07
C THR A 126 -13.44 -6.52 -1.42
N ASP A 127 -13.29 -5.35 -2.06
CA ASP A 127 -13.71 -5.10 -3.45
C ASP A 127 -12.67 -5.50 -4.51
N ARG A 128 -11.54 -6.11 -4.14
CA ARG A 128 -10.45 -6.39 -5.10
C ARG A 128 -10.62 -7.69 -5.90
N GLN A 129 -11.06 -7.53 -7.14
CA GLN A 129 -10.67 -8.39 -8.25
C GLN A 129 -9.80 -7.57 -9.23
N ASN A 130 -8.65 -8.13 -9.64
CA ASN A 130 -7.81 -7.72 -10.76
C ASN A 130 -6.82 -6.55 -10.53
N GLY A 131 -5.55 -6.88 -10.24
CA GLY A 131 -4.44 -5.92 -10.15
C GLY A 131 -3.55 -5.97 -11.39
N LEU A 132 -3.59 -4.92 -12.22
CA LEU A 132 -2.53 -4.61 -13.18
C LEU A 132 -1.38 -3.89 -12.44
N PRO A 133 -0.12 -4.04 -12.85
CA PRO A 133 0.98 -3.29 -12.28
C PRO A 133 0.85 -1.79 -12.62
N GLY A 134 1.11 -0.91 -11.65
CA GLY A 134 1.13 0.56 -11.83
C GLY A 134 0.35 1.40 -10.81
N GLY A 135 -0.37 0.79 -9.87
CA GLY A 135 -1.31 1.49 -8.97
C GLY A 135 -0.73 2.18 -7.73
N GLU A 136 -1.54 3.06 -7.14
CA GLU A 136 -1.31 3.63 -5.81
C GLU A 136 -1.54 2.58 -4.72
N VAL A 137 -0.91 2.73 -3.56
CA VAL A 137 -1.13 1.87 -2.37
C VAL A 137 -1.58 2.75 -1.21
N TYR A 138 -2.61 2.34 -0.50
CA TYR A 138 -3.08 2.95 0.74
C TYR A 138 -3.19 1.86 1.80
N SER A 139 -2.58 2.02 2.96
CA SER A 139 -2.60 0.98 3.98
C SER A 139 -2.69 1.51 5.40
N ALA A 140 -3.14 0.62 6.30
CA ALA A 140 -3.13 0.79 7.74
C ALA A 140 -2.48 -0.43 8.38
N VAL A 141 -1.46 -0.22 9.21
CA VAL A 141 -0.64 -1.27 9.82
C VAL A 141 -0.46 -1.01 11.30
N GLY A 142 -0.92 -1.95 12.14
CA GLY A 142 -0.65 -1.94 13.58
C GLY A 142 0.78 -2.40 13.91
N LYS A 143 1.32 -1.96 15.06
CA LYS A 143 2.68 -2.26 15.56
C LYS A 143 3.05 -3.74 15.48
N ASP A 144 2.12 -4.61 15.87
CA ASP A 144 2.29 -6.06 15.95
C ASP A 144 1.78 -6.79 14.71
N SER A 145 1.43 -6.06 13.64
CA SER A 145 0.80 -6.58 12.43
C SER A 145 -0.55 -7.29 12.67
N SER A 146 -1.18 -7.13 13.84
CA SER A 146 -2.53 -7.67 14.12
C SER A 146 -3.61 -7.00 13.26
N LEU A 147 -3.36 -5.76 12.82
CA LEU A 147 -4.18 -5.02 11.87
C LEU A 147 -3.36 -4.75 10.61
N VAL A 148 -3.82 -5.28 9.48
CA VAL A 148 -3.28 -4.95 8.15
C VAL A 148 -4.45 -4.74 7.20
N LEU A 149 -4.66 -3.48 6.78
CA LEU A 149 -5.62 -3.11 5.74
C LEU A 149 -4.84 -2.49 4.58
N VAL A 150 -5.14 -2.90 3.35
CA VAL A 150 -4.49 -2.44 2.12
C VAL A 150 -5.49 -2.23 0.98
N ALA A 151 -5.54 -1.01 0.48
CA ALA A 151 -6.05 -0.68 -0.82
C ALA A 151 -4.89 -0.44 -1.82
N TYR A 152 -5.07 -0.83 -3.07
CA TYR A 152 -4.15 -0.87 -4.19
C TYR A 152 -4.93 -0.70 -5.49
N GLY A 153 -4.38 0.09 -6.40
CA GLY A 153 -4.96 0.38 -7.71
C GLY A 153 -5.20 1.88 -7.91
N HIS A 154 -5.72 2.24 -9.08
CA HIS A 154 -6.00 3.64 -9.47
C HIS A 154 -7.43 4.05 -9.11
N ASP A 155 -7.83 3.82 -7.85
CA ASP A 155 -9.16 4.21 -7.39
C ASP A 155 -9.11 5.58 -6.70
N GLU A 156 -9.64 6.59 -7.38
CA GLU A 156 -9.70 7.97 -6.88
C GLU A 156 -10.41 8.06 -5.53
N ARG A 157 -11.32 7.13 -5.20
CA ARG A 157 -11.97 7.09 -3.89
C ARG A 157 -10.96 6.86 -2.77
N ASN A 158 -9.92 6.04 -3.00
CA ASN A 158 -8.86 5.81 -2.02
C ASN A 158 -8.04 7.08 -1.81
N ARG A 159 -7.67 7.75 -2.91
CA ARG A 159 -6.96 9.03 -2.90
C ARG A 159 -7.73 10.10 -2.15
N GLN A 160 -9.02 10.26 -2.42
CA GLN A 160 -9.88 11.24 -1.76
C GLN A 160 -10.07 10.93 -0.28
N ALA A 161 -10.29 9.65 0.08
CA ALA A 161 -10.43 9.24 1.48
C ALA A 161 -9.15 9.56 2.27
N TYR A 162 -7.97 9.31 1.70
CA TYR A 162 -6.71 9.63 2.33
C TYR A 162 -6.48 11.15 2.45
N LYS A 163 -6.72 11.92 1.38
CA LYS A 163 -6.64 13.39 1.43
C LYS A 163 -7.58 13.99 2.46
N LYS A 164 -8.81 13.48 2.58
CA LYS A 164 -9.78 13.88 3.60
C LYS A 164 -9.25 13.62 5.01
N LEU A 165 -8.64 12.46 5.25
CA LEU A 165 -7.98 12.15 6.51
C LEU A 165 -6.85 13.14 6.81
N VAL A 166 -5.94 13.37 5.85
CA VAL A 166 -4.81 14.29 6.03
C VAL A 166 -5.32 15.70 6.37
N ALA A 167 -6.32 16.22 5.66
CA ALA A 167 -6.89 17.53 5.94
C ALA A 167 -7.61 17.60 7.30
N ALA A 168 -8.23 16.51 7.74
CA ALA A 168 -8.87 16.46 9.06
C ALA A 168 -7.83 16.49 10.20
N LEU A 169 -6.72 15.78 10.03
CA LEU A 169 -5.66 15.71 11.03
C LEU A 169 -4.73 16.93 10.98
N PHE A 170 -4.45 17.48 9.80
CA PHE A 170 -3.47 18.54 9.59
C PHE A 170 -4.08 19.67 8.73
N PRO A 171 -5.04 20.43 9.29
CA PRO A 171 -5.70 21.55 8.61
C PRO A 171 -4.75 22.72 8.31
#